data_AF-A0A9Q1DTF4-F1
#
_entry.id   AF-A0A9Q1DTF4-F1
#
_cell.length_a   1.000
_cell.length_b   1.000
_cell.length_c   1.000
_cell.angle_alpha   90.00
_cell.angle_beta   90.00
_cell.angle_gamma   90.00
#
_symmetry.space_group_name_H-M   'P 1'
#
loop_
_entity.id
_entity.type
_entity.pdbx_description
1 polymer ?
#
loop_
_entity_poly.entity_id
_entity_poly.type
_entity_poly.pdbx_seq_one_letter_code
_entity_poly.pdbx_strand_id
1 'polypeptide(L)'
;MSDMVRSADASWSDTRRSLRKDHRWETSSLLEREEKEKLFSEHIEALAKKKKEHFRQLLDETTTITLTTSWKEAKKAIKEDPRCIKFSSSDRKKQREFEDYIKDKYITAKADFRTLLKETKFITYRSRKLLQESDQHLRDVEKVLQNDKRYLVLDCVPDERRKLIMSYIEDLDRRGPPPPPTASEPTRRSTK
;
A
#
# COMPACT_ATOMS: atom_id res chain seq x y z
N MET A 1 -9.07 -29.03 12.33
CA MET A 1 -8.28 -28.59 11.15
C MET A 1 -7.19 -27.58 11.51
N SER A 2 -7.47 -26.63 12.42
CA SER A 2 -6.53 -25.59 12.88
C SER A 2 -5.17 -26.08 13.38
N ASP A 3 -5.13 -27.17 14.17
CA ASP A 3 -3.89 -27.60 14.81
C ASP A 3 -2.91 -28.33 13.87
N MET A 4 -3.47 -28.98 12.84
CA MET A 4 -2.76 -29.86 11.91
C MET A 4 -2.31 -29.16 10.62
N VAL A 5 -3.01 -28.08 10.23
CA VAL A 5 -2.68 -27.30 9.02
C VAL A 5 -2.19 -25.93 9.47
N ARG A 6 -0.86 -25.75 9.48
CA ARG A 6 -0.19 -24.49 9.89
C ARG A 6 0.49 -23.76 8.74
N SER A 7 0.61 -24.40 7.58
CA SER A 7 1.15 -23.82 6.35
C SER A 7 0.02 -23.42 5.42
N ALA A 8 0.08 -22.20 4.89
CA ALA A 8 -0.83 -21.72 3.84
C ALA A 8 -0.45 -22.30 2.46
N ASP A 9 0.68 -23.00 2.37
CA ASP A 9 1.12 -23.71 1.16
C ASP A 9 0.63 -25.17 1.13
N ALA A 10 -0.13 -25.62 2.14
CA ALA A 10 -0.62 -27.00 2.19
C ALA A 10 -1.67 -27.27 1.11
N SER A 11 -1.58 -28.43 0.46
CA SER A 11 -2.58 -28.89 -0.51
C SER A 11 -3.70 -29.67 0.18
N TRP A 12 -4.92 -29.62 -0.36
CA TRP A 12 -6.03 -30.42 0.16
C TRP A 12 -5.73 -31.92 0.06
N SER A 13 -5.14 -32.38 -1.05
CA SER A 13 -4.81 -33.79 -1.27
C SER A 13 -3.87 -34.34 -0.19
N ASP A 14 -2.79 -33.63 0.10
CA ASP A 14 -1.79 -34.04 1.10
C ASP A 14 -2.32 -33.90 2.53
N THR A 15 -3.06 -32.83 2.78
CA THR A 15 -3.72 -32.58 4.07
C THR A 15 -4.74 -33.68 4.37
N ARG A 16 -5.63 -33.99 3.42
CA ARG A 16 -6.63 -35.05 3.55
C ARG A 16 -6.00 -36.41 3.81
N ARG A 17 -4.91 -36.75 3.12
CA ARG A 17 -4.17 -37.99 3.34
C ARG A 17 -3.62 -38.08 4.77
N SER A 18 -3.15 -36.97 5.30
CA SER A 18 -2.61 -36.88 6.66
C SER A 18 -3.73 -36.91 7.71
N LEU A 19 -4.81 -36.15 7.49
CA LEU A 19 -5.96 -36.09 8.40
C LEU A 19 -6.67 -37.43 8.53
N ARG A 20 -6.77 -38.24 7.46
CA ARG A 20 -7.36 -39.59 7.52
C ARG A 20 -6.66 -40.54 8.51
N LYS A 21 -5.42 -40.26 8.90
CA LYS A 21 -4.68 -41.05 9.90
C LYS A 21 -4.93 -40.57 11.33
N ASP A 22 -5.54 -39.40 11.50
CA ASP A 22 -5.87 -38.82 12.80
C ASP A 22 -7.23 -39.38 13.26
N HIS A 23 -7.28 -39.90 14.48
CA HIS A 23 -8.51 -40.46 15.06
C HIS A 23 -9.68 -39.46 15.07
N ARG A 24 -9.38 -38.15 15.14
CA ARG A 24 -10.41 -37.10 15.09
C ARG A 24 -11.07 -36.98 13.72
N TRP A 25 -10.51 -37.56 12.66
CA TRP A 25 -11.13 -37.47 11.33
C TRP A 25 -12.53 -38.11 11.30
N GLU A 26 -12.71 -39.23 12.00
CA GLU A 26 -14.00 -39.94 12.09
C GLU A 26 -15.07 -39.11 12.81
N THR A 27 -14.68 -38.20 13.71
CA THR A 27 -15.61 -37.26 14.39
C THR A 27 -16.28 -36.28 13.43
N SER A 28 -15.71 -36.11 12.22
CA SER A 28 -16.26 -35.26 11.16
C SER A 28 -17.01 -36.07 10.08
N SER A 29 -17.39 -37.32 10.34
CA SER A 29 -18.03 -38.22 9.38
C SER A 29 -19.34 -37.68 8.78
N LEU A 30 -20.05 -36.82 9.52
CA LEU A 30 -21.31 -36.17 9.09
C LEU A 30 -21.12 -35.11 7.99
N LEU A 31 -19.91 -34.58 7.82
CA LEU A 31 -19.63 -33.59 6.78
C LEU A 31 -19.27 -34.29 5.48
N GLU A 32 -19.90 -33.85 4.39
CA GLU A 32 -19.62 -34.36 3.06
C GLU A 32 -18.19 -34.00 2.62
N ARG A 33 -17.71 -34.69 1.59
CA ARG A 33 -16.35 -34.47 1.09
C ARG A 33 -16.13 -33.02 0.66
N GLU A 34 -17.11 -32.46 -0.04
CA GLU A 34 -17.09 -31.11 -0.61
C GLU A 34 -17.08 -30.05 0.49
N GLU A 35 -17.84 -30.28 1.57
CA GLU A 35 -17.89 -29.37 2.73
C GLU A 35 -16.55 -29.36 3.48
N LYS A 36 -15.91 -30.52 3.64
CA LYS A 36 -14.57 -30.61 4.25
C LYS A 36 -13.51 -29.89 3.42
N GLU A 37 -13.59 -29.97 2.09
CA GLU A 37 -12.69 -29.27 1.18
C GLU A 37 -12.92 -27.75 1.19
N LYS A 38 -14.18 -27.31 1.28
CA LYS A 38 -14.55 -25.91 1.46
C LYS A 38 -13.97 -25.34 2.76
N LEU A 39 -14.20 -26.02 3.90
CA LEU A 39 -13.66 -25.61 5.20
C LEU A 39 -12.13 -25.57 5.22
N PHE A 40 -11.48 -26.51 4.53
CA PHE A 40 -10.02 -26.47 4.36
C PHE A 40 -9.57 -25.23 3.56
N SER A 41 -10.25 -24.93 2.45
CA SER A 41 -9.92 -23.78 1.60
C SER A 41 -10.09 -22.46 2.36
N GLU A 42 -11.19 -22.30 3.10
CA GLU A 42 -11.44 -21.15 3.99
C GLU A 42 -10.35 -21.02 5.06
N HIS A 43 -9.94 -22.14 5.68
CA HIS A 43 -8.85 -22.14 6.65
C HIS A 43 -7.50 -21.73 6.04
N ILE A 44 -7.18 -22.21 4.84
CA ILE A 44 -5.95 -21.83 4.13
C ILE A 44 -5.97 -20.34 3.77
N GLU A 45 -7.11 -19.81 3.33
CA GLU A 45 -7.27 -18.39 3.03
C GLU A 45 -7.09 -17.53 4.29
N ALA A 46 -7.72 -17.91 5.41
CA ALA A 46 -7.57 -17.23 6.69
C ALA A 46 -6.10 -17.26 7.17
N LEU A 47 -5.42 -18.39 7.03
CA LEU A 47 -3.98 -18.49 7.34
C LEU A 47 -3.13 -17.61 6.42
N ALA A 48 -3.42 -17.59 5.13
CA ALA A 48 -2.70 -16.77 4.16
C ALA A 48 -2.84 -15.28 4.50
N LYS A 49 -4.06 -14.83 4.81
CA LYS A 49 -4.34 -13.46 5.24
C LYS A 49 -3.57 -13.07 6.49
N LYS A 50 -3.66 -13.89 7.55
CA LYS A 50 -2.94 -13.63 8.81
C LYS A 50 -1.42 -13.59 8.63
N LYS A 51 -0.87 -14.50 7.82
CA LYS A 51 0.56 -14.53 7.52
C LYS A 51 1.00 -13.31 6.71
N LYS A 52 0.19 -12.87 5.76
CA LYS A 52 0.42 -11.64 4.98
C LYS A 52 0.45 -10.41 5.89
N GLU A 53 -0.50 -10.29 6.81
CA GLU A 53 -0.53 -9.19 7.79
C GLU A 53 0.76 -9.16 8.63
N HIS A 54 1.17 -10.29 9.21
CA HIS A 54 2.41 -10.37 9.97
C HIS A 54 3.67 -10.10 9.11
N PHE A 55 3.68 -10.56 7.86
CA PHE A 55 4.79 -10.30 6.95
C PHE A 55 4.89 -8.80 6.64
N ARG A 56 3.76 -8.11 6.40
CA ARG A 56 3.76 -6.66 6.20
C ARG A 56 4.16 -5.88 7.45
N GLN A 57 3.72 -6.31 8.64
CA GLN A 57 4.17 -5.72 9.91
C GLN A 57 5.70 -5.80 10.07
N LEU A 58 6.29 -6.95 9.74
CA LEU A 58 7.75 -7.09 9.70
C LEU A 58 8.40 -6.09 8.73
N LEU A 59 7.84 -5.92 7.53
CA LEU A 59 8.34 -4.95 6.56
C LEU A 59 8.22 -3.50 7.05
N ASP A 60 7.14 -3.17 7.77
CA ASP A 60 6.92 -1.86 8.39
C ASP A 60 7.96 -1.56 9.51
N GLU A 61 8.30 -2.58 10.30
CA GLU A 61 9.28 -2.47 11.39
C GLU A 61 10.74 -2.42 10.89
N THR A 62 10.99 -2.82 9.63
CA THR A 62 12.34 -2.88 9.07
C THR A 62 12.74 -1.54 8.46
N THR A 63 13.36 -0.68 9.27
CA THR A 63 13.72 0.72 8.90
C THR A 63 14.66 0.85 7.70
N THR A 64 15.42 -0.20 7.35
CA THR A 64 16.29 -0.20 6.17
C THR A 64 15.52 -0.37 4.86
N ILE A 65 14.23 -0.74 4.91
CA ILE A 65 13.37 -0.88 3.73
C ILE A 65 12.77 0.48 3.38
N THR A 66 13.07 0.94 2.17
CA THR A 66 12.56 2.18 1.57
C THR A 66 11.75 1.86 0.31
N LEU A 67 11.17 2.87 -0.33
CA LEU A 67 10.35 2.69 -1.54
C LEU A 67 11.15 2.19 -2.76
N THR A 68 12.48 2.24 -2.70
CA THR A 68 13.39 1.79 -3.77
C THR A 68 14.17 0.53 -3.41
N THR A 69 13.98 -0.03 -2.21
CA THR A 69 14.70 -1.22 -1.76
C THR A 69 14.34 -2.43 -2.62
N SER A 70 15.35 -3.17 -3.07
CA SER A 70 15.14 -4.40 -3.84
C SER A 70 14.74 -5.57 -2.94
N TRP A 71 14.04 -6.57 -3.50
CA TRP A 71 13.73 -7.80 -2.77
C TRP A 71 14.99 -8.49 -2.24
N LYS A 72 16.08 -8.48 -3.00
CA LYS A 72 17.34 -9.14 -2.62
C LYS A 72 17.94 -8.53 -1.35
N GLU A 73 17.84 -7.21 -1.18
CA GLU A 73 18.30 -6.50 0.01
C GLU A 73 17.35 -6.67 1.18
N ALA A 74 16.04 -6.47 0.96
CA ALA A 74 15.02 -6.66 1.97
C ALA A 74 15.09 -8.08 2.56
N LYS A 75 15.21 -9.10 1.70
CA LYS A 75 15.36 -10.50 2.10
C LYS A 75 16.54 -10.72 3.05
N LYS A 76 17.68 -10.07 2.83
CA LYS A 76 18.84 -10.20 3.72
C LYS A 76 18.54 -9.67 5.12
N ALA A 77 17.76 -8.59 5.22
CA ALA A 77 17.38 -7.98 6.50
C ALA A 77 16.35 -8.83 7.27
N ILE A 78 15.43 -9.48 6.55
CA ILE A 78 14.26 -10.13 7.17
C ILE A 78 14.31 -11.67 7.20
N LYS A 79 15.31 -12.32 6.58
CA LYS A 79 15.35 -13.79 6.39
C LYS A 79 15.30 -14.62 7.67
N GLU A 80 15.81 -14.09 8.78
CA GLU A 80 15.83 -14.80 10.07
C GLU A 80 14.54 -14.58 10.88
N ASP A 81 13.70 -13.62 10.50
CA ASP A 81 12.47 -13.32 11.25
C ASP A 81 11.43 -14.45 11.05
N PRO A 82 10.84 -14.99 12.13
CA PRO A 82 9.84 -16.04 12.04
C PRO A 82 8.64 -15.70 11.15
N ARG A 83 8.24 -14.43 11.03
CA ARG A 83 7.13 -13.97 10.19
C ARG A 83 7.49 -14.10 8.71
N CYS A 84 8.75 -13.88 8.33
CA CYS A 84 9.25 -14.15 6.97
C CYS A 84 9.34 -15.65 6.68
N ILE A 85 9.94 -16.42 7.59
CA ILE A 85 10.11 -17.87 7.44
C ILE A 85 8.75 -18.57 7.34
N LYS A 86 7.80 -18.20 8.22
CA LYS A 86 6.47 -18.83 8.29
C LYS A 86 5.50 -18.33 7.22
N PHE A 87 5.78 -17.23 6.53
CA PHE A 87 4.89 -16.68 5.50
C PHE A 87 4.62 -17.69 4.38
N SER A 88 5.68 -18.18 3.75
CA SER A 88 5.63 -19.22 2.71
C SER A 88 6.99 -19.90 2.58
N SER A 89 7.03 -21.14 2.12
CA SER A 89 8.29 -21.77 1.71
C SER A 89 8.80 -21.22 0.36
N SER A 90 7.91 -20.66 -0.47
CA SER A 90 8.25 -20.14 -1.79
C SER A 90 8.88 -18.75 -1.72
N ASP A 91 10.12 -18.62 -2.21
CA ASP A 91 10.78 -17.31 -2.33
C ASP A 91 10.05 -16.38 -3.30
N ARG A 92 9.53 -16.92 -4.39
CA ARG A 92 8.76 -16.18 -5.39
C ARG A 92 7.47 -15.59 -4.81
N LYS A 93 6.78 -16.30 -3.89
CA LYS A 93 5.61 -15.76 -3.18
C LYS A 93 6.00 -14.61 -2.25
N LYS A 94 7.11 -14.75 -1.51
CA LYS A 94 7.63 -13.66 -0.66
C LYS A 94 7.99 -12.42 -1.47
N GLN A 95 8.70 -12.62 -2.60
CA GLN A 95 9.06 -11.53 -3.50
C GLN A 95 7.84 -10.79 -4.03
N ARG A 96 6.83 -11.52 -4.53
CA ARG A 96 5.61 -10.90 -5.05
C ARG A 96 4.89 -10.08 -3.98
N GLU A 97 4.74 -10.62 -2.78
CA GLU A 97 4.09 -9.89 -1.69
C GLU A 97 4.90 -8.65 -1.27
N PHE A 98 6.23 -8.73 -1.27
CA PHE A 98 7.09 -7.56 -1.03
C PHE A 98 6.91 -6.49 -2.12
N GLU A 99 6.91 -6.86 -3.40
CA GLU A 99 6.70 -5.93 -4.51
C GLU A 99 5.32 -5.26 -4.42
N ASP A 100 4.28 -6.01 -4.06
CA ASP A 100 2.93 -5.47 -3.87
C ASP A 100 2.88 -4.55 -2.63
N TYR A 101 3.56 -4.90 -1.54
CA TYR A 101 3.71 -4.02 -0.38
C TYR A 101 4.40 -2.69 -0.74
N ILE A 102 5.49 -2.72 -1.51
CA ILE A 102 6.19 -1.49 -1.94
C ILE A 102 5.29 -0.63 -2.84
N LYS A 103 4.54 -1.25 -3.76
CA LYS A 103 3.55 -0.53 -4.59
C LYS A 103 2.48 0.14 -3.73
N ASP A 104 1.91 -0.59 -2.77
CA ASP A 104 0.88 -0.05 -1.87
C ASP A 104 1.45 1.14 -1.06
N LYS A 105 2.65 1.00 -0.50
CA LYS A 105 3.35 2.08 0.21
C LYS A 105 3.58 3.29 -0.68
N TYR A 106 3.96 3.08 -1.93
CA TYR A 106 4.17 4.16 -2.90
C TYR A 106 2.87 4.90 -3.23
N ILE A 107 1.77 4.17 -3.40
CA ILE A 107 0.44 4.74 -3.63
C ILE A 107 0.02 5.61 -2.44
N THR A 108 0.14 5.08 -1.22
CA THR A 108 -0.17 5.83 0.01
C THR A 108 0.70 7.08 0.15
N ALA A 109 2.03 6.95 -0.01
CA ALA A 109 2.95 8.08 0.08
C ALA A 109 2.60 9.19 -0.93
N LYS A 110 2.25 8.83 -2.16
CA LYS A 110 1.79 9.79 -3.18
C LYS A 110 0.46 10.44 -2.83
N ALA A 111 -0.49 9.69 -2.27
CA ALA A 111 -1.77 10.23 -1.84
C ALA A 111 -1.60 11.24 -0.69
N ASP A 112 -0.83 10.86 0.32
CA ASP A 112 -0.50 11.71 1.47
C ASP A 112 0.24 12.98 1.03
N PHE A 113 1.22 12.84 0.15
CA PHE A 113 1.96 13.97 -0.40
C PHE A 113 1.05 14.92 -1.19
N ARG A 114 0.10 14.42 -1.99
CA ARG A 114 -0.89 15.26 -2.66
C ARG A 114 -1.79 16.01 -1.68
N THR A 115 -2.12 15.40 -0.54
CA THR A 115 -2.88 16.05 0.54
C THR A 115 -2.07 17.19 1.16
N LEU A 116 -0.77 16.97 1.44
CA LEU A 116 0.16 18.03 1.87
C LEU A 116 0.20 19.21 0.88
N LEU A 117 0.30 18.93 -0.42
CA LEU A 117 0.33 19.98 -1.43
C LEU A 117 -0.96 20.84 -1.43
N LYS A 118 -2.13 20.22 -1.22
CA LYS A 118 -3.43 20.93 -1.08
C LYS A 118 -3.54 21.77 0.19
N GLU A 119 -2.92 21.32 1.27
CA GLU A 119 -2.85 22.04 2.55
C GLU A 119 -1.90 23.25 2.46
N THR A 120 -0.89 23.16 1.59
CA THR A 120 0.15 24.18 1.44
C THR A 120 -0.32 25.38 0.62
N LYS A 121 -0.93 26.37 1.29
CA LYS A 121 -1.49 27.58 0.66
C LYS A 121 -0.48 28.49 -0.04
N PHE A 122 0.82 28.26 0.21
CA PHE A 122 1.90 28.91 -0.52
C PHE A 122 1.91 28.54 -2.02
N ILE A 123 1.42 27.34 -2.37
CA ILE A 123 1.28 26.88 -3.75
C ILE A 123 -0.09 27.33 -4.28
N THR A 124 -0.10 28.11 -5.36
CA THR A 124 -1.32 28.68 -5.95
C THR A 124 -1.32 28.55 -7.46
N TYR A 125 -2.42 28.92 -8.13
CA TYR A 125 -2.49 28.99 -9.59
C TYR A 125 -1.41 29.89 -10.21
N ARG A 126 -0.90 30.89 -9.47
CA ARG A 126 0.19 31.78 -9.94
C ARG A 126 1.57 31.12 -9.88
N SER A 127 1.71 30.01 -9.16
CA SER A 127 2.99 29.33 -9.00
C SER A 127 3.59 28.86 -10.32
N ARG A 128 2.77 28.53 -11.34
CA ARG A 128 3.27 28.17 -12.66
C ARG A 128 4.04 29.31 -13.32
N LYS A 129 3.51 30.53 -13.25
CA LYS A 129 4.17 31.72 -13.79
C LYS A 129 5.49 32.00 -13.07
N LEU A 130 5.49 31.91 -11.74
CA LEU A 130 6.71 32.10 -10.94
C LEU A 130 7.82 31.10 -11.30
N LEU A 131 7.45 29.85 -11.63
CA LEU A 131 8.40 28.83 -12.08
C LEU A 131 8.95 29.07 -13.49
N GLN A 132 8.23 29.78 -14.37
CA GLN A 132 8.75 30.16 -15.68
C GLN A 132 9.78 31.28 -15.59
N GLU A 133 9.66 32.13 -14.57
CA GLU A 133 10.57 33.25 -14.33
C GLU A 133 11.85 32.79 -13.62
N SER A 134 11.74 31.87 -12.65
CA SER A 134 12.89 31.36 -11.88
C SER A 134 12.59 30.07 -11.13
N ASP A 135 13.62 29.25 -10.94
CA ASP A 135 13.61 28.09 -10.04
C ASP A 135 13.49 28.46 -8.55
N GLN A 136 13.55 29.75 -8.19
CA GLN A 136 13.47 30.20 -6.81
C GLN A 136 12.16 29.76 -6.14
N HIS A 137 11.04 29.84 -6.85
CA HIS A 137 9.74 29.44 -6.30
C HIS A 137 9.70 27.95 -5.96
N LEU A 138 10.34 27.09 -6.77
CA LEU A 138 10.43 25.65 -6.47
C LEU A 138 11.23 25.41 -5.19
N ARG A 139 12.37 26.09 -5.03
CA ARG A 139 13.21 25.99 -3.82
C ARG A 139 12.45 26.44 -2.58
N ASP A 140 11.67 27.52 -2.68
CA ASP A 140 10.88 28.03 -1.58
C ASP A 140 9.75 27.05 -1.21
N VAL A 141 9.09 26.44 -2.20
CA VAL A 141 8.12 25.35 -1.97
C VAL A 141 8.79 24.18 -1.26
N GLU A 142 9.93 23.69 -1.75
CA GLU A 142 10.66 22.59 -1.11
C GLU A 142 11.02 22.94 0.35
N LYS A 143 11.48 24.17 0.61
CA LYS A 143 11.81 24.67 1.95
C LYS A 143 10.62 24.72 2.90
N VAL A 144 9.43 25.05 2.40
CA VAL A 144 8.19 25.01 3.19
C VAL A 144 7.82 23.56 3.56
N LEU A 145 8.03 22.62 2.65
CA LEU A 145 7.61 21.23 2.80
C LEU A 145 8.64 20.34 3.53
N GLN A 146 9.91 20.76 3.60
CA GLN A 146 11.05 19.89 3.95
C GLN A 146 10.95 19.16 5.30
N ASN A 147 10.17 19.68 6.26
CA ASN A 147 10.03 19.07 7.59
C ASN A 147 8.75 18.22 7.73
N ASP A 148 7.86 18.21 6.73
CA ASP A 148 6.64 17.41 6.79
C ASP A 148 6.98 15.92 6.56
N LYS A 149 6.46 15.06 7.42
CA LYS A 149 6.71 13.60 7.35
C LYS A 149 6.35 13.02 5.97
N ARG A 150 5.28 13.51 5.33
CA ARG A 150 4.81 13.06 4.01
C ARG A 150 5.76 13.48 2.89
N TYR A 151 6.49 14.59 3.07
CA TYR A 151 7.59 15.00 2.18
C TYR A 151 8.79 14.06 2.35
N LEU A 152 9.20 13.80 3.61
CA LEU A 152 10.37 12.99 3.95
C LEU A 152 10.26 11.52 3.51
N VAL A 153 9.06 10.94 3.54
CA VAL A 153 8.84 9.55 3.04
C VAL A 153 9.28 9.37 1.57
N LEU A 154 9.25 10.44 0.78
CA LEU A 154 9.65 10.45 -0.63
C LEU A 154 11.13 10.87 -0.84
N ASP A 155 11.96 10.99 0.21
CA ASP A 155 13.38 11.35 0.09
C ASP A 155 14.19 10.36 -0.74
N CYS A 156 13.79 9.09 -0.76
CA CYS A 156 14.41 8.05 -1.59
C CYS A 156 14.09 8.21 -3.10
N VAL A 157 13.16 9.10 -3.47
CA VAL A 157 12.73 9.35 -4.86
C VAL A 157 12.55 10.85 -5.14
N PRO A 158 13.61 11.66 -5.02
CA PRO A 158 13.52 13.12 -5.10
C PRO A 158 12.97 13.60 -6.46
N ASP A 159 13.32 12.92 -7.56
CA ASP A 159 12.81 13.25 -8.90
C ASP A 159 11.30 13.01 -9.02
N GLU A 160 10.79 11.93 -8.45
CA GLU A 160 9.34 11.70 -8.43
C GLU A 160 8.64 12.75 -7.57
N ARG A 161 9.19 13.08 -6.40
CA ARG A 161 8.65 14.12 -5.54
C ARG A 161 8.54 15.44 -6.28
N ARG A 162 9.58 15.84 -7.03
CA ARG A 162 9.56 17.04 -7.88
C ARG A 162 8.51 16.95 -8.97
N LYS A 163 8.38 15.81 -9.66
CA LYS A 163 7.32 15.60 -10.66
C LYS A 163 5.92 15.77 -10.07
N LEU A 164 5.69 15.29 -8.84
CA LEU A 164 4.39 15.46 -8.15
C LEU A 164 4.09 16.93 -7.84
N ILE A 165 5.09 17.70 -7.38
CA ILE A 165 4.96 19.14 -7.16
C ILE A 165 4.60 19.85 -8.47
N MET A 166 5.36 19.56 -9.54
CA MET A 166 5.15 20.18 -10.85
C MET A 166 3.77 19.85 -11.43
N SER A 167 3.37 18.57 -11.37
CA SER A 167 2.04 18.13 -11.81
C SER A 167 0.92 18.84 -11.03
N TYR A 168 1.08 19.03 -9.73
CA TYR A 168 0.10 19.74 -8.92
C TYR A 168 -0.01 21.22 -9.28
N ILE A 169 1.12 21.88 -9.54
CA ILE A 169 1.16 23.29 -9.97
C ILE A 169 0.51 23.46 -11.33
N GLU A 170 0.76 22.54 -12.28
CA GLU A 170 0.11 22.54 -13.59
C GLU A 170 -1.41 22.35 -13.48
N ASP A 171 -1.86 21.49 -12.57
CA ASP A 171 -3.29 21.30 -12.32
C ASP A 171 -3.95 22.55 -11.70
N LEU A 172 -3.24 23.27 -10.82
CA LEU A 172 -3.73 24.54 -10.26
C LEU A 172 -3.79 25.65 -11.32
N ASP A 173 -2.78 25.75 -12.18
CA ASP A 173 -2.74 26.72 -13.28
C ASP A 173 -3.91 26.51 -14.25
N ARG A 174 -4.17 25.25 -14.65
CA ARG A 174 -5.33 24.90 -15.49
C ARG A 174 -6.67 25.24 -14.85
N ARG A 175 -6.79 25.09 -13.52
CA ARG A 175 -8.02 25.42 -12.78
C ARG A 175 -8.21 26.93 -12.62
N GLY A 176 -7.12 27.70 -12.61
CA GLY A 176 -7.16 29.14 -12.40
C GLY A 176 -7.53 29.54 -10.97
N PRO A 177 -7.90 30.81 -10.73
CA PRO A 177 -8.31 31.28 -9.41
C PRO A 177 -9.56 30.54 -8.93
N PRO A 178 -9.67 30.23 -7.62
CA PRO A 178 -10.89 29.64 -7.08
C PRO A 178 -12.09 30.58 -7.31
N PRO A 179 -13.27 30.04 -7.62
CA PRO A 179 -14.46 30.86 -7.85
C PRO A 179 -14.76 31.71 -6.61
N PRO A 180 -15.24 32.95 -6.78
CA PRO A 180 -15.62 33.79 -5.65
C PRO A 180 -16.72 33.10 -4.83
N PRO A 181 -16.73 33.27 -3.50
CA PRO A 181 -17.72 32.66 -2.59
C PRO A 181 -19.17 33.08 -2.85
N THR A 182 -19.41 33.97 -3.83
CA THR A 182 -20.71 34.53 -4.20
C THR A 182 -21.37 33.87 -5.41
N ALA A 183 -20.81 32.78 -5.96
CA ALA A 183 -21.50 31.97 -6.97
C ALA A 183 -22.60 31.08 -6.34
N SER A 184 -23.57 31.70 -5.67
CA SER A 184 -24.86 31.07 -5.36
C SER A 184 -25.72 31.08 -6.62
N GLU A 185 -26.39 29.96 -6.87
CA GLU A 185 -27.13 29.57 -8.08
C GLU A 185 -27.91 30.68 -8.82
N PRO A 186 -27.97 30.65 -10.17
CA PRO A 186 -28.90 31.49 -10.90
C PRO A 186 -30.33 31.04 -10.58
N THR A 187 -31.08 31.95 -9.98
CA THR A 187 -32.53 31.81 -9.74
C THR A 187 -33.20 31.46 -11.06
N ARG A 188 -33.72 30.22 -11.19
CA ARG A 188 -34.59 29.81 -12.30
C ARG A 188 -35.81 30.74 -12.30
N ARG A 189 -35.83 31.70 -13.22
CA ARG A 189 -37.02 32.48 -13.52
C ARG A 189 -38.01 31.55 -14.21
N SER A 190 -39.04 31.11 -13.48
CA SER A 190 -40.19 30.41 -14.06
C SER A 190 -40.91 31.40 -14.97
N THR A 191 -40.78 31.24 -16.28
CA THR A 191 -41.66 31.93 -17.24
C THR A 191 -43.01 31.24 -17.23
N LYS A 192 -44.05 32.07 -17.10
CA LYS A 192 -45.47 31.72 -17.27
C LYS A 192 -45.73 31.05 -18.61
#